data_AF-A0A9E3DGN4-F1
#
_entry.id   AF-A0A9E3DGN4-F1
#
_cell.length_a   1.000
_cell.length_b   1.000
_cell.length_c   1.000
_cell.angle_alpha   90.00
_cell.angle_beta   90.00
_cell.angle_gamma   90.00
#
_symmetry.space_group_name_H-M   'P 1'
#
loop_
_entity.id
_entity.type
_entity.pdbx_description
1 polymer ?
#
loop_
_entity_poly.entity_id
_entity_poly.type
_entity_poly.pdbx_seq_one_letter_code
_entity_poly.pdbx_strand_id
1 'polypeptide(L)'
;FFEAAQALARRIRSQGGNDRSQEAVYAFRLCTGRVPQTNEVSRIVSSFDREHAYFQQHADEAKRVSHGDATLAAWTMVSNALLNLDETITKE
;
A
#
# COMPACT_ATOMS: atom_id res chain seq x y z
N PHE A 1 3.00 -9.79 -9.71
CA PHE A 1 2.95 -8.47 -9.04
C PHE A 1 3.17 -8.50 -7.53
N PHE A 2 3.02 -9.62 -6.82
CA PHE A 2 3.14 -9.62 -5.35
C PHE A 2 4.52 -9.20 -4.82
N GLU A 3 5.63 -9.66 -5.43
CA GLU A 3 6.98 -9.21 -5.06
C GLU A 3 7.19 -7.71 -5.33
N ALA A 4 6.63 -7.21 -6.44
CA ALA A 4 6.63 -5.78 -6.75
C ALA A 4 5.81 -4.98 -5.72
N ALA A 5 4.69 -5.52 -5.25
CA ALA A 5 3.90 -4.93 -4.17
C ALA A 5 4.67 -4.89 -2.85
N GLN A 6 5.42 -5.95 -2.50
CA GLN A 6 6.30 -5.95 -1.32
C GLN A 6 7.43 -4.93 -1.47
N ALA A 7 8.03 -4.80 -2.65
CA ALA A 7 9.06 -3.80 -2.92
C ALA A 7 8.52 -2.38 -2.81
N LEU A 8 7.33 -2.13 -3.36
CA LEU A 8 6.64 -0.85 -3.25
C LEU A 8 6.30 -0.52 -1.79
N ALA A 9 5.78 -1.49 -1.03
CA ALA A 9 5.49 -1.31 0.40
C ALA A 9 6.74 -0.90 1.20
N ARG A 10 7.89 -1.54 0.97
CA ARG A 10 9.18 -1.15 1.59
C ARG A 10 9.60 0.26 1.19
N ARG A 11 9.40 0.63 -0.08
CA ARG A 11 9.70 1.98 -0.57
C ARG A 11 8.80 3.04 0.06
N ILE A 12 7.50 2.77 0.19
CA ILE A 12 6.54 3.65 0.87
C ILE A 12 6.97 3.85 2.33
N ARG A 13 7.30 2.77 3.04
CA ARG A 13 7.72 2.84 4.45
C ARG A 13 9.05 3.57 4.68
N SER A 14 9.90 3.65 3.68
CA SER A 14 11.21 4.31 3.78
C SER A 14 11.21 5.74 3.28
N GLN A 15 10.37 6.08 2.29
CA GLN A 15 10.42 7.37 1.58
C GLN A 15 9.08 8.11 1.53
N GLY A 16 8.00 7.50 2.05
CA GLY A 16 6.63 8.02 1.97
C GLY A 16 6.32 9.16 2.92
N GLY A 17 7.22 9.54 3.81
CA GLY A 17 7.02 10.60 4.79
C GLY A 17 6.70 10.07 6.19
N ASN A 18 6.15 10.95 7.04
CA ASN A 18 6.04 10.71 8.49
C ASN A 18 4.62 10.33 8.95
N ASP A 19 3.63 10.40 8.06
CA ASP A 19 2.24 10.06 8.38
C ASP A 19 1.56 9.26 7.24
N ARG A 20 0.41 8.66 7.56
CA ARG A 20 -0.32 7.78 6.63
C ARG A 20 -0.81 8.49 5.38
N SER A 21 -1.15 9.77 5.48
CA SER A 21 -1.61 10.56 4.33
C SER A 21 -0.46 10.83 3.37
N GLN A 22 0.73 11.17 3.87
CA GLN A 22 1.94 11.32 3.07
C GLN A 22 2.31 10.01 2.39
N GLU A 23 2.28 8.89 3.12
CA GLU A 23 2.54 7.56 2.56
C GLU A 23 1.55 7.21 1.44
N ALA A 24 0.26 7.49 1.63
CA ALA A 24 -0.78 7.26 0.63
C ALA A 24 -0.58 8.14 -0.62
N VAL A 25 -0.23 9.42 -0.45
CA VAL A 25 0.10 10.31 -1.56
C VAL A 25 1.31 9.80 -2.34
N TYR A 26 2.35 9.37 -1.63
CA TYR A 26 3.57 8.85 -2.23
C TYR A 26 3.31 7.55 -3.02
N ALA A 27 2.59 6.59 -2.41
CA ALA A 27 2.18 5.34 -3.05
C ALA A 27 1.41 5.60 -4.35
N PHE A 28 0.42 6.50 -4.29
CA PHE A 28 -0.41 6.84 -5.44
C PHE A 28 0.39 7.44 -6.60
N ARG A 29 1.31 8.37 -6.29
CA ARG A 29 2.18 9.01 -7.29
C ARG A 29 3.15 8.02 -7.94
N LEU A 30 3.65 7.05 -7.18
CA LEU A 30 4.54 6.02 -7.72
C LEU A 30 3.84 5.11 -8.72
N CYS A 31 2.55 4.81 -8.52
CA CYS A 31 1.77 4.00 -9.46
C CYS A 31 1.27 4.81 -10.66
N THR A 32 0.68 5.99 -10.42
CA THR A 32 -0.11 6.69 -11.44
C THR A 32 0.56 7.92 -12.06
N GLY A 33 1.68 8.39 -11.50
CA GLY A 33 2.38 9.60 -11.95
C GLY A 33 1.68 10.94 -11.64
N ARG A 34 0.42 10.95 -11.20
CA ARG A 34 -0.35 12.18 -10.92
C ARG A 34 -0.55 12.43 -9.43
N VAL A 35 -0.90 13.67 -9.09
CA VAL A 35 -1.29 14.04 -7.72
C VAL A 35 -2.68 13.46 -7.41
N PRO A 36 -2.88 12.76 -6.28
CA PRO A 36 -4.19 12.27 -5.90
C PRO A 36 -5.11 13.39 -5.40
N GLN A 37 -6.40 13.19 -5.58
CA GLN A 37 -7.42 13.98 -4.91
C GLN A 37 -7.61 13.54 -3.44
N THR A 38 -8.18 14.41 -2.61
CA THR A 38 -8.36 14.14 -1.16
C THR A 38 -9.16 12.86 -0.88
N ASN A 39 -10.17 12.56 -1.69
CA ASN A 39 -10.97 11.34 -1.58
C ASN A 39 -10.16 10.07 -1.92
N GLU A 40 -9.22 10.14 -2.87
CA GLU A 40 -8.34 9.02 -3.23
C GLU A 40 -7.36 8.71 -2.09
N VAL A 41 -6.73 9.76 -1.53
CA VAL A 41 -5.88 9.62 -0.33
C VAL A 41 -6.67 8.98 0.80
N SER A 42 -7.89 9.47 1.06
CA SER A 42 -8.76 8.96 2.13
C SER A 42 -9.11 7.48 1.93
N ARG A 43 -9.37 7.05 0.69
CA ARG A 43 -9.63 5.64 0.36
C ARG A 43 -8.42 4.75 0.59
N ILE A 44 -7.23 5.21 0.21
CA ILE A 44 -5.98 4.46 0.41
C ILE A 44 -5.68 4.31 1.90
N VAL A 45 -5.79 5.40 2.67
CA VAL A 45 -5.61 5.37 4.14
C VAL A 45 -6.62 4.42 4.79
N SER A 46 -7.90 4.52 4.41
CA SER A 46 -8.94 3.62 4.93
C SER A 46 -8.68 2.15 4.57
N SER A 47 -8.12 1.89 3.38
CA SER A 47 -7.71 0.54 3.00
C SER A 47 -6.55 0.07 3.85
N PHE A 48 -5.52 0.90 4.03
CA PHE A 48 -4.39 0.60 4.89
C PHE A 48 -4.85 0.27 6.31
N ASP A 49 -5.72 1.09 6.91
CA ASP A 49 -6.17 0.89 8.29
C ASP A 49 -6.90 -0.44 8.47
N ARG A 50 -7.73 -0.83 7.49
CA ARG A 50 -8.41 -2.13 7.48
C ARG A 50 -7.42 -3.29 7.40
N GLU A 51 -6.48 -3.25 6.44
CA GLU A 51 -5.48 -4.31 6.30
C GLU A 51 -4.56 -4.37 7.53
N HIS A 52 -4.22 -3.22 8.11
CA HIS A 52 -3.39 -3.15 9.31
C HIS A 52 -4.10 -3.76 10.52
N ALA A 53 -5.36 -3.41 10.76
CA ALA A 53 -6.17 -3.99 11.82
C ALA A 53 -6.32 -5.50 11.67
N TYR A 54 -6.45 -5.99 10.42
CA TYR A 54 -6.44 -7.42 10.11
C TYR A 54 -5.10 -8.05 10.49
N PHE A 55 -3.97 -7.57 9.96
CA PHE A 55 -2.67 -8.19 10.24
C PHE A 55 -2.21 -8.07 11.70
N GLN A 56 -2.72 -7.09 12.46
CA GLN A 56 -2.53 -7.03 13.91
C GLN A 56 -3.18 -8.21 14.65
N GLN A 57 -4.27 -8.77 14.11
CA GLN A 57 -4.97 -9.93 14.67
C GLN A 57 -4.50 -11.25 14.04
N HIS A 58 -3.88 -11.19 12.86
CA HIS A 58 -3.46 -12.35 12.06
C HIS A 58 -1.94 -12.40 11.86
N ALA A 59 -1.19 -12.53 12.95
CA ALA A 59 0.28 -12.48 12.94
C ALA A 59 0.93 -13.55 12.04
N ASP A 60 0.34 -14.75 11.94
CA ASP A 60 0.89 -15.81 11.08
C ASP A 60 0.71 -15.52 9.60
N GLU A 61 -0.33 -14.78 9.23
CA GLU A 61 -0.48 -14.27 7.87
C GLU A 61 0.49 -13.14 7.60
N ALA A 62 0.69 -12.23 8.57
CA ALA A 62 1.71 -11.19 8.48
C ALA A 62 3.12 -11.78 8.32
N LYS A 63 3.43 -12.93 8.94
CA LYS A 63 4.71 -13.66 8.73
C LYS A 63 4.91 -14.07 7.27
N ARG A 64 3.87 -14.58 6.62
CA ARG A 64 3.93 -15.00 5.21
C ARG A 64 4.11 -13.82 4.26
N VAL A 65 3.52 -12.67 4.59
CA VAL A 65 3.55 -11.47 3.73
C VAL A 65 4.80 -10.62 3.96
N SER A 66 5.26 -10.51 5.20
CA SER A 66 6.22 -9.48 5.63
C SER A 66 7.07 -9.86 6.85
N HIS A 67 7.23 -11.16 7.10
CA HIS A 67 7.97 -11.67 8.28
C HIS A 67 7.40 -11.18 9.64
N GLY A 68 6.11 -10.82 9.67
CA GLY A 68 5.37 -10.51 10.89
C GLY A 68 5.12 -9.03 11.10
N ASP A 69 5.63 -8.15 10.23
CA ASP A 69 5.38 -6.71 10.30
C ASP A 69 3.98 -6.39 9.73
N ALA A 70 2.99 -6.26 10.62
CA ALA A 70 1.62 -5.94 10.24
C ALA A 70 1.49 -4.65 9.39
N THR A 71 2.33 -3.65 9.64
CA THR A 71 2.32 -2.40 8.85
C THR A 71 2.86 -2.65 7.43
N LEU A 72 3.95 -3.41 7.31
CA LEU A 72 4.50 -3.73 5.99
C LEU A 72 3.59 -4.69 5.21
N ALA A 73 2.93 -5.63 5.88
CA ALA A 73 1.91 -6.49 5.28
C ALA A 73 0.72 -5.69 4.74
N ALA A 74 0.20 -4.75 5.53
CA ALA A 74 -0.90 -3.88 5.12
C ALA A 74 -0.53 -3.04 3.88
N TRP A 75 0.64 -2.41 3.88
CA TRP A 75 1.11 -1.68 2.70
C TRP A 75 1.37 -2.59 1.49
N THR A 76 1.74 -3.85 1.69
CA THR A 76 1.87 -4.82 0.60
C THR A 76 0.52 -5.08 -0.06
N MET A 77 -0.54 -5.27 0.72
CA MET A 77 -1.89 -5.47 0.19
C MET A 77 -2.42 -4.23 -0.54
N VAL A 78 -2.22 -3.03 0.03
CA VAL A 78 -2.58 -1.76 -0.61
C VAL A 78 -1.79 -1.57 -1.92
N SER A 79 -0.48 -1.86 -1.91
CA SER A 79 0.38 -1.76 -3.09
C SER A 79 -0.07 -2.71 -4.20
N ASN A 80 -0.45 -3.93 -3.86
CA ASN A 80 -0.98 -4.91 -4.81
C ASN A 80 -2.28 -4.40 -5.47
N ALA A 81 -3.18 -3.79 -4.68
CA ALA A 81 -4.39 -3.19 -5.22
C ALA A 81 -4.11 -1.99 -6.14
N LEU A 82 -3.18 -1.11 -5.78
CA LEU A 82 -2.80 0.06 -6.59
C LEU A 82 -2.14 -0.33 -7.92
N LEU A 83 -1.23 -1.31 -7.90
CA LEU A 83 -0.57 -1.80 -9.11
C LEU A 83 -1.56 -2.49 -10.07
N ASN A 84 -2.52 -3.23 -9.53
CA ASN A 84 -3.57 -3.85 -10.35
C ASN A 84 -4.54 -2.81 -10.94
N LEU A 85 -4.83 -1.72 -10.21
CA LEU A 85 -5.61 -0.59 -10.73
C LEU A 85 -4.89 0.08 -11.92
N ASP A 86 -3.58 0.31 -11.80
CA ASP A 86 -2.79 0.88 -12.89
C ASP A 86 -2.80 0.00 -14.14
N GLU A 87 -2.61 -1.32 -13.98
CA GLU A 87 -2.70 -2.27 -15.09
C GLU A 87 -4.10 -2.29 -15.74
N THR A 88 -5.18 -2.07 -14.99
CA THR A 88 -6.53 -1.99 -15.58
C THR A 88 -6.80 -0.69 -16.34
N ILE A 89 -6.12 0.41 -15.99
CA ILE A 89 -6.26 1.71 -16.66
C ILE A 89 -5.36 1.80 -17.89
N THR A 90 -4.18 1.18 -17.84
CA THR A 90 -3.11 1.32 -18.85
C THR A 90 -3.04 0.14 -19.82
N LYS A 91 -4.14 -0.59 -20.06
CA LYS A 91 -4.13 -1.65 -21.09
C LYS A 91 -4.01 -1.05 -22.50
N GLU A 92 -3.01 -1.55 -23.22
CA GLU A 92 -2.71 -1.30 -24.64
C GLU A 92 -3.91 -1.46 -25.59
#